data_AF-A0A2I1C1X8-F1
#
_entry.id   AF-A0A2I1C1X8-F1
#
_cell.length_a   1.000
_cell.length_b   1.000
_cell.length_c   1.000
_cell.angle_alpha   90.00
_cell.angle_beta   90.00
_cell.angle_gamma   90.00
#
_symmetry.space_group_name_H-M   'P 1'
#
loop_
_entity.id
_entity.type
_entity.pdbx_description
1 polymer ?
#
loop_
_entity_poly.entity_id
_entity_poly.type
_entity_poly.pdbx_seq_one_letter_code
_entity_poly.pdbx_strand_id
1 'polypeptide(L)'
;MTQKKAKAADMSVGGKHTVYHAVQDATDELTVEIMAMMDEKIKQLEEQLARLKTEEKKARTDLATLSTKPLLCELRQDVGQFEQETQAVSSRLKKIQKSDSIQVSPEERAKLGKEWRRWNRIASVRKTICRDLWSRCLEVVPDNVSREELWVSTPTLDAAVRRRSAAVSADFVHQESLGLEGSFLR
;
A
#
# COMPACT_ATOMS: atom_id res chain seq x y z
N MET A 1 -10.57 48.97 -53.51
CA MET A 1 -11.71 48.96 -54.46
C MET A 1 -12.41 47.62 -54.36
N THR A 2 -13.56 47.59 -53.68
CA THR A 2 -14.35 46.37 -53.45
C THR A 2 -15.26 46.13 -54.64
N GLN A 3 -14.90 45.20 -55.53
CA GLN A 3 -15.85 44.72 -56.55
C GLN A 3 -16.86 43.79 -55.87
N LYS A 4 -18.08 44.33 -55.66
CA LYS A 4 -19.25 43.56 -55.26
C LYS A 4 -19.75 42.82 -56.49
N LYS A 5 -19.34 41.56 -56.69
CA LYS A 5 -19.88 40.70 -57.76
C LYS A 5 -21.39 40.55 -57.53
N ALA A 6 -22.19 41.07 -58.45
CA ALA A 6 -23.64 40.82 -58.49
C ALA A 6 -23.84 39.33 -58.84
N LYS A 7 -24.53 38.59 -57.96
CA LYS A 7 -24.87 37.19 -58.19
C LYS A 7 -26.11 37.15 -59.12
N ALA A 8 -25.91 36.80 -60.39
CA ALA A 8 -27.00 36.62 -61.34
C ALA A 8 -27.82 35.38 -60.93
N ALA A 9 -29.11 35.58 -60.65
CA ALA A 9 -30.04 34.53 -60.29
C ALA A 9 -31.18 34.51 -61.31
N ASP A 10 -31.46 33.34 -61.85
CA ASP A 10 -32.59 33.11 -62.76
C ASP A 10 -33.82 32.67 -61.94
N MET A 11 -35.01 33.05 -62.40
CA MET A 11 -36.25 32.74 -61.71
C MET A 11 -37.03 31.68 -62.48
N SER A 12 -37.30 30.55 -61.83
CA SER A 12 -38.22 29.56 -62.37
C SER A 12 -39.51 29.56 -61.54
N VAL A 13 -40.65 29.70 -62.22
CA VAL A 13 -41.97 29.72 -61.59
C VAL A 13 -42.60 28.34 -61.74
N GLY A 14 -42.49 27.53 -60.68
CA GLY A 14 -43.14 26.23 -60.56
C GLY A 14 -44.50 26.37 -59.89
N GLY A 15 -45.54 26.72 -60.66
CA GLY A 15 -46.89 26.91 -60.12
C GLY A 15 -47.00 28.11 -59.18
N LYS A 16 -47.33 27.89 -57.89
CA LYS A 16 -47.62 28.96 -56.92
C LYS A 16 -46.38 29.56 -56.22
N HIS A 17 -45.20 29.02 -56.47
CA HIS A 17 -43.95 29.46 -55.84
C HIS A 17 -42.88 29.80 -56.88
N THR A 18 -42.13 30.87 -56.61
CA THR A 18 -40.97 31.28 -57.39
C THR A 18 -39.71 30.73 -56.72
N VAL A 19 -38.92 29.97 -57.46
CA VAL A 19 -37.63 29.44 -56.99
C VAL A 19 -36.51 30.16 -57.74
N TYR A 20 -35.65 30.85 -56.98
CA TYR A 20 -34.45 31.47 -57.51
C TYR A 20 -33.32 30.45 -57.56
N HIS A 21 -32.72 30.27 -58.73
CA HIS A 21 -31.55 29.43 -58.92
C HIS A 21 -30.38 30.26 -59.45
N ALA A 22 -29.16 29.84 -59.14
CA ALA A 22 -27.98 30.48 -59.71
C ALA A 22 -27.92 30.16 -61.21
N VAL A 23 -27.69 31.18 -62.04
CA VAL A 23 -27.47 31.00 -63.48
C VAL A 23 -26.21 30.16 -63.66
N GLN A 24 -26.32 29.02 -64.34
CA GLN A 24 -25.19 28.22 -64.78
C GLN A 24 -25.02 28.45 -66.27
N ASP A 25 -23.94 29.15 -66.67
CA ASP A 25 -23.63 29.38 -68.08
C ASP A 25 -23.18 28.05 -68.71
N ALA A 26 -23.82 27.63 -69.81
CA ALA A 26 -23.47 26.39 -70.53
C ALA A 26 -22.09 26.43 -71.21
N THR A 27 -21.39 27.56 -71.15
CA THR A 27 -20.04 27.78 -71.71
C THR A 27 -18.93 27.10 -70.91
N ASP A 28 -19.22 26.60 -69.69
CA ASP A 28 -18.34 25.68 -68.97
C ASP A 28 -18.46 24.26 -69.57
N GLU A 29 -18.25 24.13 -70.89
CA GLU A 29 -17.97 22.85 -71.53
C GLU A 29 -16.57 22.38 -71.10
N LEU A 30 -16.49 21.87 -69.87
CA LEU A 30 -15.32 21.12 -69.42
C LEU A 30 -15.20 19.91 -70.35
N THR A 31 -14.10 19.84 -71.10
CA THR A 31 -13.82 18.66 -71.91
C THR A 31 -13.79 17.42 -71.00
N VAL A 32 -14.25 16.29 -71.52
CA VAL A 32 -14.28 15.00 -70.78
C VAL A 32 -12.93 14.67 -70.15
N GLU A 33 -11.83 15.07 -70.80
CA GLU A 33 -10.46 14.95 -70.30
C GLU A 33 -10.19 15.78 -69.03
N ILE A 34 -10.69 17.02 -68.96
CA ILE A 34 -10.53 17.86 -67.76
C ILE A 34 -11.34 17.29 -66.60
N MET A 35 -12.56 16.80 -66.87
CA MET A 35 -13.37 16.12 -65.85
C MET A 35 -12.67 14.88 -65.31
N ALA A 36 -12.12 14.03 -66.20
CA ALA A 36 -11.36 12.85 -65.80
C ALA A 36 -10.10 13.19 -64.99
N MET A 37 -9.38 14.26 -65.36
CA MET A 37 -8.24 14.76 -64.58
C MET A 37 -8.65 15.27 -63.19
N MET A 38 -9.79 15.95 -63.09
CA MET A 38 -10.32 16.42 -61.80
C MET A 38 -10.75 15.24 -60.92
N ASP A 39 -11.42 14.23 -61.46
CA ASP A 39 -11.81 13.03 -60.74
C ASP A 39 -10.59 12.24 -60.22
N GLU A 40 -9.55 12.12 -61.04
CA GLU A 40 -8.29 11.49 -60.63
C GLU A 40 -7.63 12.29 -59.48
N LYS A 41 -7.64 13.62 -59.57
CA LYS A 41 -7.12 14.48 -58.51
C LYS A 41 -7.93 14.38 -57.22
N ILE A 42 -9.25 14.26 -57.32
CA ILE A 42 -10.14 14.04 -56.17
C ILE A 42 -9.78 12.73 -55.49
N LYS A 43 -9.66 11.63 -56.25
CA LYS A 43 -9.25 10.32 -55.70
C LYS A 43 -7.90 10.38 -55.00
N GLN A 44 -6.90 11.01 -55.62
CA GLN A 44 -5.58 11.18 -55.02
C GLN A 44 -5.64 11.95 -53.70
N LEU A 45 -6.43 13.02 -53.65
CA LEU A 45 -6.61 13.81 -52.43
C LEU A 45 -7.36 13.04 -51.34
N GLU A 46 -8.38 12.24 -51.71
CA GLU A 46 -9.11 11.38 -50.78
C GLU A 46 -8.20 10.30 -50.18
N GLU A 47 -7.36 9.66 -50.99
CA GLU A 47 -6.36 8.71 -50.52
C GLU A 47 -5.32 9.36 -49.60
N GLN A 48 -4.85 10.56 -49.94
CA GLN A 48 -3.95 11.32 -49.08
C GLN A 48 -4.61 11.68 -47.74
N LEU A 49 -5.87 12.12 -47.75
CA LEU A 49 -6.63 12.41 -46.54
C LEU A 49 -6.84 11.16 -45.69
N ALA A 50 -7.14 10.01 -46.31
CA ALA A 50 -7.27 8.75 -45.59
C ALA A 50 -5.95 8.36 -44.92
N ARG A 51 -4.83 8.44 -45.64
CA ARG A 51 -3.48 8.18 -45.07
C ARG A 51 -3.17 9.10 -43.90
N LEU A 52 -3.30 10.42 -44.08
CA LEU A 52 -3.00 11.40 -43.03
C LEU A 52 -3.87 11.20 -41.79
N LYS A 53 -5.15 10.85 -41.94
CA LYS A 53 -6.03 10.52 -40.80
C LYS A 53 -5.55 9.28 -40.04
N THR A 54 -5.03 8.27 -40.73
CA THR A 54 -4.49 7.08 -40.07
C THR A 54 -3.19 7.39 -39.33
N GLU A 55 -2.32 8.20 -39.92
CA GLU A 55 -1.06 8.66 -39.30
C GLU A 55 -1.33 9.53 -38.08
N GLU A 56 -2.30 10.45 -38.15
CA GLU A 56 -2.73 11.28 -37.03
C GLU A 56 -3.22 10.41 -35.87
N LYS A 57 -4.08 9.42 -36.14
CA LYS A 57 -4.56 8.49 -35.11
C LYS A 57 -3.41 7.72 -34.47
N LYS A 58 -2.46 7.22 -35.27
CA LYS A 58 -1.28 6.52 -34.77
C LYS A 58 -0.39 7.42 -33.91
N ALA A 59 -0.10 8.64 -34.37
CA ALA A 59 0.69 9.60 -33.61
C ALA A 59 0.02 9.97 -32.28
N ARG A 60 -1.32 10.09 -32.25
CA ARG A 60 -2.08 10.32 -31.01
C ARG A 60 -1.99 9.15 -30.05
N THR A 61 -2.09 7.90 -30.53
CA THR A 61 -1.93 6.73 -29.66
C THR A 61 -0.51 6.59 -29.13
N ASP A 62 0.49 6.90 -29.95
CA ASP A 62 1.90 6.86 -29.57
C ASP A 62 2.20 7.94 -28.51
N LEU A 63 1.66 9.15 -28.70
CA LEU A 63 1.78 10.24 -27.73
C LEU A 63 1.11 9.90 -26.40
N ALA A 64 -0.11 9.35 -26.44
CA ALA A 64 -0.80 8.90 -25.23
C ALA A 64 0.05 7.85 -24.48
N THR A 65 0.60 6.88 -25.20
CA THR A 65 1.45 5.83 -24.63
C THR A 65 2.72 6.42 -24.01
N LEU A 66 3.37 7.39 -24.65
CA LEU A 66 4.54 8.06 -24.10
C LEU A 66 4.20 8.92 -22.88
N SER A 67 3.06 9.61 -22.88
CA SER A 67 2.64 10.47 -21.78
C SER A 67 2.30 9.71 -20.49
N THR A 68 1.97 8.41 -20.58
CA THR A 68 1.79 7.55 -19.40
C THR A 68 3.09 7.21 -18.68
N LYS A 69 4.24 7.41 -19.33
CA LYS A 69 5.54 7.13 -18.72
C LYS A 69 6.02 8.39 -17.98
N PRO A 70 6.34 8.30 -16.68
CA PRO A 70 6.91 9.43 -15.95
C PRO A 70 8.25 9.84 -16.55
N LEU A 71 8.59 11.11 -16.41
CA LEU A 71 9.87 11.61 -16.93
C LEU A 71 11.03 10.99 -16.15
N LEU A 72 12.17 10.79 -16.82
CA LEU A 72 13.34 10.19 -16.18
C LEU A 72 13.84 11.02 -14.98
N CYS A 73 13.68 12.35 -15.02
CA CYS A 73 14.00 13.23 -13.90
C CYS A 73 13.09 13.00 -12.68
N GLU A 74 11.78 12.87 -12.91
CA GLU A 74 10.78 12.56 -11.87
C GLU A 74 11.07 11.19 -11.24
N LEU A 75 11.31 10.17 -12.07
CA LEU A 75 11.63 8.83 -11.58
C LEU A 75 12.91 8.81 -10.73
N ARG A 76 13.93 9.59 -11.09
CA ARG A 76 15.15 9.73 -10.28
C ARG A 76 14.89 10.42 -8.95
N GLN A 77 14.02 11.42 -8.94
CA GLN A 77 13.62 12.11 -7.71
C GLN A 77 12.85 11.16 -6.78
N ASP A 78 11.90 10.40 -7.32
CA ASP A 78 11.11 9.43 -6.56
C ASP A 78 11.99 8.33 -5.97
N VAL A 79 12.92 7.78 -6.76
CA VAL A 79 13.91 6.80 -6.28
C VAL A 79 14.74 7.38 -5.13
N GLY A 80 15.23 8.61 -5.26
CA GLY A 80 15.97 9.28 -4.19
C GLY A 80 15.15 9.48 -2.92
N GLN A 81 13.85 9.79 -3.04
CA GLN A 81 12.95 9.87 -1.89
C GLN A 81 12.74 8.50 -1.23
N PHE A 82 12.47 7.46 -2.01
CA PHE A 82 12.28 6.11 -1.48
C PHE A 82 13.53 5.56 -0.79
N GLU A 83 14.72 5.85 -1.32
CA GLU A 83 15.98 5.49 -0.68
C GLU A 83 16.13 6.17 0.69
N GLN A 84 15.80 7.46 0.80
CA GLN A 84 15.83 8.21 2.07
C GLN A 84 14.82 7.66 3.07
N GLU A 85 13.58 7.39 2.64
CA GLU A 85 12.54 6.80 3.49
C GLU A 85 12.95 5.41 4.00
N THR A 86 13.47 4.57 3.10
CA THR A 86 13.96 3.23 3.44
C THR A 86 15.09 3.31 4.45
N GLN A 87 16.03 4.25 4.27
CA GLN A 87 17.12 4.47 5.21
C GLN A 87 16.60 4.95 6.57
N ALA A 88 15.61 5.84 6.60
CA ALA A 88 15.01 6.35 7.82
C ALA A 88 14.27 5.24 8.59
N VAL A 89 13.45 4.44 7.91
CA VAL A 89 12.72 3.30 8.50
C VAL A 89 13.71 2.25 9.02
N SER A 90 14.72 1.89 8.22
CA SER A 90 15.74 0.93 8.62
C SER A 90 16.52 1.39 9.85
N SER A 91 16.83 2.69 9.92
CA SER A 91 17.52 3.28 11.08
C SER A 91 16.65 3.24 12.34
N ARG A 92 15.34 3.51 12.21
CA ARG A 92 14.37 3.36 13.31
C ARG A 92 14.28 1.91 13.78
N LEU A 93 14.20 0.96 12.85
CA LEU A 93 14.15 -0.46 13.16
C LEU A 93 15.42 -0.93 13.89
N LYS A 94 16.61 -0.50 13.44
CA LYS A 94 17.87 -0.76 14.14
C LYS A 94 17.88 -0.19 15.56
N LYS A 95 17.30 0.99 15.79
CA LYS A 95 17.17 1.56 17.15
C LYS A 95 16.25 0.71 18.02
N ILE A 96 15.11 0.28 17.49
CA ILE A 96 14.16 -0.60 18.18
C ILE A 96 14.79 -1.96 18.50
N GLN A 97 15.59 -2.51 17.59
CA GLN A 97 16.27 -3.79 17.81
C GLN A 97 17.41 -3.69 18.84
N LYS A 98 18.07 -2.52 18.93
CA LYS A 98 19.11 -2.26 19.94
C LYS A 98 18.56 -2.02 21.33
N SER A 99 17.34 -1.51 21.46
CA SER A 99 16.62 -1.60 22.73
C SER A 99 16.19 -3.05 22.89
N ASP A 100 16.58 -3.72 23.99
CA ASP A 100 16.20 -5.11 24.31
C ASP A 100 14.67 -5.32 24.52
N SER A 101 13.85 -4.42 24.00
CA SER A 101 12.41 -4.52 23.86
C SER A 101 12.09 -5.58 22.79
N ILE A 102 11.98 -6.84 23.22
CA ILE A 102 11.35 -7.88 22.40
C ILE A 102 9.90 -7.45 22.15
N GLN A 103 9.60 -7.01 20.93
CA GLN A 103 8.25 -6.70 20.49
C GLN A 103 7.51 -8.01 20.25
N VAL A 104 6.98 -8.58 21.32
CA VAL A 104 6.09 -9.75 21.27
C VAL A 104 4.67 -9.25 20.95
N SER A 105 3.97 -9.94 20.05
CA SER A 105 2.59 -9.59 19.72
C SER A 105 1.68 -9.71 20.97
N PRO A 106 0.57 -8.94 21.05
CA PRO A 106 -0.33 -9.02 22.20
C PRO A 106 -0.90 -10.43 22.41
N GLU A 107 -1.14 -11.18 21.32
CA GLU A 107 -1.61 -12.57 21.39
C GLU A 107 -0.58 -13.52 22.00
N GLU A 108 0.68 -13.43 21.56
CA GLU A 108 1.77 -14.23 22.10
C GLU A 108 2.05 -13.86 23.56
N ARG A 109 1.96 -12.57 23.92
CA ARG A 109 2.05 -12.13 25.32
C ARG A 109 0.96 -12.72 26.18
N ALA A 110 -0.29 -12.73 25.69
CA ALA A 110 -1.41 -13.32 26.42
C ALA A 110 -1.23 -14.83 26.62
N LYS A 111 -0.71 -15.55 25.60
CA LYS A 111 -0.36 -16.98 25.71
C LYS A 111 0.74 -17.20 26.76
N LEU A 112 1.83 -16.43 26.70
CA LEU A 112 2.94 -16.51 27.64
C LEU A 112 2.48 -16.23 29.08
N GLY A 113 1.63 -15.22 29.28
CA GLY A 113 1.06 -14.90 30.59
C GLY A 113 0.19 -16.03 31.16
N LYS A 114 -0.58 -16.73 30.32
CA LYS A 114 -1.36 -17.92 30.74
C LYS A 114 -0.44 -19.07 31.16
N GLU A 115 0.61 -19.34 30.38
CA GLU A 115 1.59 -20.38 30.71
C GLU A 115 2.34 -20.07 31.99
N TRP A 116 2.80 -18.83 32.14
CA TRP A 116 3.48 -18.38 33.35
C TRP A 116 2.60 -18.56 34.60
N ARG A 117 1.34 -18.13 34.55
CA ARG A 117 0.39 -18.32 35.67
C ARG A 117 0.18 -19.80 35.99
N ARG A 118 0.07 -20.66 34.96
CA ARG A 118 -0.07 -22.12 35.14
C ARG A 118 1.14 -22.70 35.87
N TRP A 119 2.35 -22.42 35.39
CA TRP A 119 3.57 -22.95 35.99
C TRP A 119 3.83 -22.38 37.38
N ASN A 120 3.54 -21.11 37.61
CA ASN A 120 3.67 -20.49 38.93
C ASN A 120 2.72 -21.14 39.95
N ARG A 121 1.47 -21.43 39.56
CA ARG A 121 0.51 -22.15 40.41
C ARG A 121 1.01 -23.56 40.75
N ILE A 122 1.51 -24.30 39.76
CA ILE A 122 2.08 -25.65 39.97
C ILE A 122 3.28 -25.58 40.94
N ALA A 123 4.18 -24.62 40.74
CA ALA A 123 5.35 -24.43 41.60
C ALA A 123 4.94 -24.08 43.04
N SER A 124 3.96 -23.20 43.21
CA SER A 124 3.41 -22.83 44.52
C SER A 124 2.82 -24.03 45.26
N VAL A 125 1.99 -24.84 44.58
CA VAL A 125 1.40 -26.05 45.17
C VAL A 125 2.50 -27.05 45.57
N ARG A 126 3.48 -27.30 44.69
CA ARG A 126 4.61 -28.20 44.99
C ARG A 126 5.42 -27.72 46.19
N LYS A 127 5.66 -26.42 46.30
CA LYS A 127 6.34 -25.81 47.45
C LYS A 127 5.57 -26.06 48.75
N THR A 128 4.25 -25.90 48.72
CA THR A 128 3.40 -26.15 49.88
C THR A 128 3.40 -27.63 50.27
N ILE A 129 3.27 -28.55 49.31
CA ILE A 129 3.33 -30.00 49.57
C ILE A 129 4.68 -30.39 50.17
N CYS A 130 5.78 -29.89 49.59
CA CYS A 130 7.11 -30.20 50.09
C CYS A 130 7.30 -29.70 51.53
N ARG A 131 6.81 -28.48 51.82
CA ARG A 131 6.82 -27.92 53.18
C ARG A 131 5.98 -28.75 54.15
N ASP A 132 4.77 -29.16 53.77
CA ASP A 132 3.88 -29.96 54.62
C ASP A 132 4.49 -31.34 54.92
N LEU A 133 5.04 -32.01 53.90
CA LEU A 133 5.73 -33.28 54.06
C LEU A 133 6.90 -33.14 55.05
N TRP A 134 7.73 -32.11 54.87
CA TRP A 134 8.89 -31.90 55.74
C TRP A 134 8.49 -31.54 57.16
N SER A 135 7.43 -30.75 57.34
CA SER A 135 6.86 -30.48 58.66
C SER A 135 6.49 -31.78 59.37
N ARG A 136 5.79 -32.70 58.70
CA ARG A 136 5.42 -34.00 59.28
C ARG A 136 6.62 -34.89 59.59
N CYS A 137 7.67 -34.86 58.77
CA CYS A 137 8.90 -35.61 59.04
C CYS A 137 9.58 -35.10 60.31
N LEU A 138 9.63 -33.78 60.51
CA LEU A 138 10.27 -33.18 61.68
C LEU A 138 9.54 -33.51 63.01
N GLU A 139 8.22 -33.69 62.99
CA GLU A 139 7.46 -34.11 64.19
C GLU A 139 7.86 -35.50 64.74
N VAL A 140 8.45 -36.36 63.89
CA VAL A 140 8.86 -37.74 64.25
C VAL A 140 10.35 -37.82 64.56
N VAL A 141 11.11 -36.76 64.27
CA VAL A 141 12.56 -36.72 64.45
C VAL A 141 12.88 -36.20 65.85
N PRO A 142 13.80 -36.85 66.59
CA PRO A 142 14.20 -36.38 67.91
C PRO A 142 14.79 -34.95 67.86
N ASP A 143 14.59 -34.18 68.94
CA ASP A 143 14.92 -32.74 69.05
C ASP A 143 16.39 -32.38 68.75
N ASN A 144 17.27 -33.37 68.60
CA ASN A 144 18.70 -33.20 68.35
C ASN A 144 19.07 -33.06 66.86
N VAL A 145 18.12 -33.11 65.92
CA VAL A 145 18.39 -32.93 64.48
C VAL A 145 17.77 -31.63 64.00
N SER A 146 18.60 -30.70 63.51
CA SER A 146 18.12 -29.39 63.03
C SER A 146 17.52 -29.48 61.62
N ARG A 147 16.56 -28.59 61.32
CA ARG A 147 15.92 -28.48 59.99
C ARG A 147 16.94 -28.17 58.89
N GLU A 148 17.97 -27.41 59.24
CA GLU A 148 19.04 -26.94 58.39
C GLU A 148 20.00 -28.07 57.98
N GLU A 149 20.15 -29.11 58.82
CA GLU A 149 20.93 -30.31 58.51
C GLU A 149 20.18 -31.28 57.57
N LEU A 150 18.84 -31.32 57.66
CA LEU A 150 17.99 -32.18 56.84
C LEU A 150 17.67 -31.58 55.46
N TRP A 151 17.73 -30.25 55.31
CA TRP A 151 17.40 -29.58 54.07
C TRP A 151 18.67 -29.10 53.37
N VAL A 152 18.97 -29.66 52.19
CA VAL A 152 19.96 -29.06 51.28
C VAL A 152 19.36 -27.79 50.71
N SER A 153 19.47 -26.70 51.46
CA SER A 153 19.19 -25.36 50.95
C SER A 153 20.24 -25.10 49.89
N THR A 154 19.88 -25.22 48.61
CA THR A 154 20.70 -24.67 47.51
C THR A 154 20.35 -23.18 47.40
N PRO A 155 20.98 -22.30 48.19
CA PRO A 155 20.49 -20.93 48.39
C PRO A 155 20.62 -20.14 47.10
N THR A 156 21.61 -20.52 46.28
CA THR A 156 21.91 -19.99 44.95
C THR A 156 20.81 -20.26 43.93
N LEU A 157 20.19 -21.44 43.93
CA LEU A 157 19.12 -21.77 42.97
C LEU A 157 17.79 -21.12 43.37
N ASP A 158 17.38 -21.22 44.63
CA ASP A 158 16.08 -20.67 45.05
C ASP A 158 16.08 -19.12 45.02
N ALA A 159 17.21 -18.48 45.36
CA ALA A 159 17.35 -17.03 45.21
C ALA A 159 17.46 -16.58 43.75
N ALA A 160 18.05 -17.38 42.86
CA ALA A 160 18.09 -17.09 41.43
C ALA A 160 16.72 -17.25 40.77
N VAL A 161 15.96 -18.30 41.12
CA VAL A 161 14.59 -18.52 40.64
C VAL A 161 13.66 -17.42 41.15
N ARG A 162 13.75 -17.03 42.44
CA ARG A 162 12.97 -15.91 42.98
C ARG A 162 13.29 -14.58 42.31
N ARG A 163 14.57 -14.25 42.12
CA ARG A 163 14.97 -13.00 41.42
C ARG A 163 14.43 -12.97 39.98
N ARG A 164 14.53 -14.09 39.26
CA ARG A 164 14.05 -14.19 37.87
C ARG A 164 12.52 -14.13 37.80
N SER A 165 11.82 -14.76 38.73
CA SER A 165 10.36 -14.70 38.84
C SER A 165 9.84 -13.32 39.24
N ALA A 166 10.53 -12.61 40.13
CA ALA A 166 10.20 -11.24 40.52
C ALA A 166 10.44 -10.24 39.39
N ALA A 167 11.54 -10.39 38.63
CA ALA A 167 11.79 -9.56 37.45
C ALA A 167 10.69 -9.74 36.39
N VAL A 168 10.33 -10.98 36.05
CA VAL A 168 9.27 -11.27 35.08
C VAL A 168 7.89 -10.76 35.56
N SER A 169 7.62 -10.84 36.88
CA SER A 169 6.37 -10.29 37.44
C SER A 169 6.36 -8.77 37.40
N ALA A 170 7.48 -8.13 37.71
CA ALA A 170 7.62 -6.67 37.67
C ALA A 170 7.53 -6.15 36.23
N ASP A 171 8.11 -6.83 35.25
CA ASP A 171 8.02 -6.46 33.84
C ASP A 171 6.57 -6.59 33.33
N PHE A 172 5.85 -7.64 33.74
CA PHE A 172 4.44 -7.81 33.41
C PHE A 172 3.56 -6.71 34.04
N VAL A 173 3.74 -6.44 35.34
CA VAL A 173 2.96 -5.43 36.09
C VAL A 173 3.29 -3.99 35.66
N HIS A 174 4.56 -3.70 35.37
CA HIS A 174 4.98 -2.37 34.89
C HIS A 174 4.41 -2.10 33.49
N GLN A 175 4.34 -3.12 32.64
CA GLN A 175 3.76 -2.99 31.30
C GLN A 175 2.22 -2.91 31.29
N GLU A 176 1.55 -3.55 32.26
CA GLU A 176 0.10 -3.44 32.49
C GLU A 176 -0.29 -2.07 33.07
N SER A 177 0.57 -1.48 33.92
CA SER A 177 0.37 -0.15 34.52
C SER A 177 0.66 1.03 33.58
N LEU A 178 1.44 0.82 32.50
CA LEU A 178 1.70 1.81 31.46
C LEU A 178 0.54 2.01 30.47
N GLY A 179 -0.63 1.42 30.71
CA GLY A 179 -1.85 1.77 29.97
C GLY A 179 -1.75 1.54 28.47
N LEU A 180 -1.10 0.46 28.03
CA LEU A 180 -1.23 -0.05 26.65
C LEU A 180 -2.58 -0.76 26.41
N GLU A 181 -3.58 -0.50 27.26
CA GLU A 181 -4.99 -0.52 26.84
C GLU A 181 -5.36 0.88 26.35
N GLY A 182 -4.93 1.21 25.13
CA GLY A 182 -5.19 2.50 24.49
C GLY A 182 -5.43 2.31 22.99
N SER A 183 -6.72 2.22 22.64
CA SER A 183 -7.31 2.52 21.33
C SER A 183 -6.85 1.72 20.10
N PHE A 184 -7.50 0.58 19.84
CA PHE A 184 -7.75 0.10 18.47
C PHE A 184 -9.08 -0.66 18.39
N LEU A 185 -10.14 -0.11 18.97
CA LEU A 185 -11.53 -0.41 18.62
C LEU A 185 -12.37 0.87 18.77
N ARG A 186 -12.29 1.72 17.75
CA ARG A 186 -13.44 2.44 17.21
C ARG A 186 -13.14 2.89 15.79
#